data_AF-A0A814JX48-F1
#
_entry.id   AF-A0A814JX48-F1
#
_cell.length_a   1.000
_cell.length_b   1.000
_cell.length_c   1.000
_cell.angle_alpha   90.00
_cell.angle_beta   90.00
_cell.angle_gamma   90.00
#
_symmetry.space_group_name_H-M   'P 1'
#
loop_
_entity.id
_entity.type
_entity.pdbx_description
1 polymer ?
#
loop_
_entity_poly.entity_id
_entity_poly.type
_entity_poly.pdbx_seq_one_letter_code
_entity_poly.pdbx_strand_id
1 'polypeptide(L)'
;MPGQQVVYLLSIREEHPRKSRVILQESNLYPETQPEQTGRTSNTISPSPSLREYERTLTPSQLRSSQEEMFKKPTINNNKTRQRNKFYRRLIYLFGCSFITVIILSLIACIIALAVPQKSTTTTTTTTTATTTTTTTSSTSSTSSTSTSTSSTTSTSQTTSTTTSCTSVPSSNLLQSNGGSSWALYSFNYTASTTAPTLTFGFTNGGADTNYLDTVSVVNVNIPSIELIQNPDFENSTVALNGWTTWCTSGCGSGNEGQVSTSSCHSGNCYKDHCQHPIYDYLAQSFSATIGDTYTISFWLYQSGGGAGKFYANIDG
;
A
#
# COMPACT_ATOMS: atom_id res chain seq x y z
N MET A 1 11.05 -19.94 13.63
CA MET A 1 10.76 -18.99 14.73
C MET A 1 10.40 -17.67 14.08
N PRO A 2 9.19 -17.13 14.26
CA PRO A 2 8.87 -15.80 13.74
C PRO A 2 9.75 -14.77 14.46
N GLY A 3 10.51 -14.00 13.69
CA GLY A 3 11.36 -12.93 14.22
C GLY A 3 10.50 -11.79 14.77
N GLN A 4 10.87 -11.28 15.94
CA GLN A 4 10.25 -10.11 16.54
C GLN A 4 10.55 -8.89 15.66
N GLN A 5 9.52 -8.31 15.04
CA GLN A 5 9.67 -7.04 14.31
C GLN A 5 9.52 -5.88 15.29
N VAL A 6 10.53 -5.02 15.36
CA VAL A 6 10.46 -3.74 16.07
C VAL A 6 10.00 -2.69 15.05
N VAL A 7 8.79 -2.17 15.23
CA VAL A 7 8.22 -1.12 14.38
C VAL A 7 8.49 0.24 15.03
N TYR A 8 9.31 1.06 14.38
CA TYR A 8 9.50 2.46 14.77
C TYR A 8 8.45 3.32 14.05
N LEU A 9 7.48 3.83 14.79
CA LEU A 9 6.52 4.81 14.27
C LEU A 9 7.13 6.20 14.30
N LEU A 10 7.49 6.73 13.12
CA LEU A 10 7.87 8.14 12.96
C LEU A 10 6.64 8.97 12.60
N SER A 11 5.93 9.49 13.61
CA SER A 11 4.82 10.42 13.37
C SER A 11 5.35 11.85 13.23
N ILE A 12 5.39 12.37 12.01
CA ILE A 12 5.70 13.78 11.74
C ILE A 12 4.38 14.55 11.73
N ARG A 13 4.10 15.32 12.80
CA ARG A 13 2.95 16.22 12.84
C ARG A 13 3.31 17.56 12.23
N GLU A 14 2.69 17.91 11.11
CA GLU A 14 2.71 19.28 10.59
C GLU A 14 1.69 20.12 11.37
N GLU A 15 2.12 20.65 12.52
CA GLU A 15 1.43 21.80 13.10
C GLU A 15 1.85 23.06 12.32
N HIS A 16 0.95 24.06 12.27
CA HIS A 16 1.14 25.40 11.71
C HIS A 16 2.60 25.93 11.80
N PRO A 17 3.03 26.84 10.89
CA PRO A 17 4.41 26.98 10.41
C PRO A 17 5.49 27.45 11.41
N ARG A 18 5.27 27.38 12.72
CA ARG A 18 6.23 27.80 13.74
C ARG A 18 6.85 26.69 14.59
N LYS A 19 6.32 25.47 14.69
CA LYS A 19 6.95 24.39 15.48
C LYS A 19 6.55 23.00 14.97
N SER A 20 7.50 22.23 14.44
CA SER A 20 7.35 20.79 14.22
C SER A 20 7.91 20.02 15.41
N ARG A 21 7.13 19.09 15.97
CA ARG A 21 7.54 18.17 17.04
C ARG A 21 7.57 16.76 16.48
N VAL A 22 8.72 16.08 16.60
CA VAL A 22 8.84 14.65 16.29
C VAL A 22 8.46 13.87 17.55
N ILE A 23 7.51 12.96 17.44
CA ILE A 23 7.13 12.04 18.51
C ILE A 23 7.53 10.65 18.04
N LEU A 24 8.53 10.07 18.70
CA LEU A 24 8.87 8.65 18.56
C LEU A 24 8.00 7.91 19.56
N GLN A 25 7.12 7.04 19.08
CA GLN A 25 6.28 6.21 19.93
C GLN A 25 6.70 4.75 19.71
N GLU A 26 7.33 4.16 20.72
CA GLU A 26 7.63 2.72 20.73
C GLU A 26 6.37 1.97 21.15
N SER A 27 5.79 1.21 20.24
CA SER A 27 4.70 0.29 20.55
C SER A 27 5.27 -1.11 20.75
N ASN A 28 5.39 -1.53 22.01
CA ASN A 28 5.73 -2.92 22.34
C ASN A 28 4.47 -3.78 22.22
N LEU A 29 4.30 -4.47 21.08
CA LEU A 29 3.33 -5.55 20.95
C LEU A 29 3.90 -6.80 21.64
N TYR A 30 3.47 -7.04 22.89
CA TYR A 30 3.66 -8.32 23.55
C TYR A 30 2.46 -9.23 23.25
N PRO A 31 2.66 -10.44 22.70
CA PRO A 31 1.61 -11.44 22.70
C PRO A 31 1.38 -11.92 24.14
N GLU A 32 0.20 -11.66 24.69
CA GLU A 32 -0.22 -12.20 25.99
C GLU A 32 -0.58 -13.69 25.82
N THR A 33 0.39 -14.57 25.99
CA THR A 33 0.14 -16.00 26.20
C THR A 33 -0.13 -16.26 27.67
N GLN A 34 -1.39 -16.52 28.02
CA GLN A 34 -1.79 -17.10 29.30
C GLN A 34 -1.44 -18.61 29.30
N PRO A 35 -0.64 -19.12 30.25
CA PRO A 35 -0.52 -20.56 30.46
C PRO A 35 -1.49 -21.06 31.53
N GLU A 36 -2.20 -22.12 31.14
CA GLU A 36 -2.98 -23.05 31.93
C GLU A 36 -2.17 -23.61 33.13
N GLN A 37 -2.75 -23.53 34.33
CA GLN A 37 -2.16 -24.06 35.56
C GLN A 37 -2.31 -25.58 35.64
N THR A 38 -1.20 -26.31 35.58
CA THR A 38 -1.10 -27.63 36.25
C THR A 38 0.35 -27.90 36.68
N GLY A 39 0.53 -28.40 37.91
CA GLY A 39 1.62 -29.33 38.21
C GLY A 39 2.89 -28.77 38.87
N ARG A 40 2.85 -28.76 40.20
CA ARG A 40 3.94 -28.65 41.19
C ARG A 40 5.16 -29.56 40.92
N THR A 41 6.36 -28.98 40.76
CA THR A 41 7.63 -29.49 41.33
C THR A 41 8.62 -28.33 41.51
N SER A 42 9.09 -28.13 42.74
CA SER A 42 10.02 -27.08 43.13
C SER A 42 11.44 -27.37 42.66
N ASN A 43 11.99 -26.51 41.81
CA ASN A 43 13.43 -26.36 41.61
C ASN A 43 13.80 -24.89 41.86
N THR A 44 14.66 -24.68 42.85
CA THR A 44 15.21 -23.38 43.24
C THR A 44 16.14 -22.86 42.14
N ILE A 45 15.66 -21.88 41.37
CA ILE A 45 16.47 -21.11 40.42
C ILE A 45 16.74 -19.75 41.05
N SER A 46 18.03 -19.40 41.18
CA SER A 46 18.50 -18.09 41.60
C SER A 46 17.87 -16.96 40.78
N PRO A 47 17.41 -15.87 41.41
CA PRO A 47 16.86 -14.74 40.66
C PRO A 47 17.95 -14.08 39.81
N SER A 48 17.68 -13.98 38.51
CA SER A 48 18.43 -13.08 37.63
C SER A 48 18.28 -11.64 38.12
N PRO A 49 19.36 -10.83 38.10
CA PRO A 49 19.32 -9.47 38.58
C PRO A 49 18.30 -8.66 37.78
N SER A 50 17.41 -7.97 38.50
CA SER A 50 16.38 -7.12 37.92
C SER A 50 17.01 -5.96 37.13
N LEU A 51 16.42 -5.64 35.97
CA LEU A 51 16.75 -4.46 35.14
C LEU A 51 16.71 -3.11 35.89
N ARG A 52 16.22 -3.06 37.14
CA ARG A 52 16.27 -1.88 38.01
C ARG A 52 17.67 -1.49 38.48
N GLU A 53 18.67 -2.33 38.29
CA GLU A 53 20.03 -2.04 38.75
C GLU A 53 20.91 -1.37 37.68
N TYR A 54 20.48 -1.35 36.41
CA TYR A 54 21.23 -0.67 35.34
C TYR A 54 20.92 0.84 35.21
N GLU A 55 19.86 1.34 35.86
CA GLU A 55 19.48 2.77 35.83
C GLU A 55 20.20 3.65 36.86
N ARG A 56 21.05 3.09 37.73
CA ARG A 56 21.73 3.87 38.80
C ARG A 56 23.13 4.39 38.46
N THR A 57 23.61 4.24 37.22
CA THR A 57 24.99 4.62 36.87
C THR A 57 25.06 5.62 35.71
N LEU A 58 24.05 6.47 35.55
CA LEU A 58 24.13 7.64 34.68
C LEU A 58 23.97 8.90 35.52
N THR A 59 25.05 9.67 35.61
CA THR A 59 24.99 10.98 36.25
C THR A 59 24.09 11.91 35.43
N PRO A 60 23.37 12.86 36.08
CA PRO A 60 22.51 13.82 35.38
C PRO A 60 23.22 14.58 34.23
N SER A 61 24.55 14.71 34.28
CA SER A 61 25.35 15.31 33.21
C SER A 61 25.47 14.43 31.96
N GLN A 62 25.57 13.10 32.10
CA GLN A 62 25.58 12.18 30.95
C GLN A 62 24.21 12.06 30.29
N LEU A 63 23.13 12.10 31.08
CA LEU A 63 21.77 12.14 30.56
C LEU A 63 21.52 13.41 29.73
N ARG A 64 22.07 14.55 30.17
CA ARG A 64 21.95 15.83 29.47
C ARG A 64 22.78 15.87 28.18
N SER A 65 24.00 15.32 28.20
CA SER A 65 24.86 15.26 27.00
C SER A 65 24.29 14.33 25.93
N SER A 66 23.66 13.22 26.33
CA SER A 66 22.99 12.29 25.40
C SER A 66 21.71 12.88 24.82
N GLN A 67 20.94 13.66 25.60
CA GLN A 67 19.79 14.41 25.07
C GLN A 67 20.21 15.54 24.11
N GLU A 68 21.32 16.24 24.35
CA GLU A 68 21.77 17.33 23.48
C GLU A 68 22.27 16.85 22.10
N GLU A 69 22.89 15.66 22.00
CA GLU A 69 23.25 15.09 20.69
C GLU A 69 22.04 14.59 19.89
N MET A 70 21.01 14.03 20.55
CA MET A 70 19.78 13.58 19.90
C MET A 70 18.89 14.74 19.41
N PHE A 71 19.13 15.96 19.91
CA PHE A 71 18.41 17.19 19.52
C PHE A 71 19.10 18.02 18.44
N LYS A 72 20.15 17.52 17.78
CA LYS A 72 20.61 18.10 16.51
C LYS A 72 19.54 17.89 15.44
N LYS A 73 18.59 18.84 15.41
CA LYS A 73 17.56 18.99 14.39
C LYS A 73 18.24 18.80 13.02
N PRO A 74 17.90 17.76 12.24
CA PRO A 74 18.36 17.71 10.87
C PRO A 74 17.86 18.99 10.21
N THR A 75 18.78 19.80 9.70
CA THR A 75 18.44 20.93 8.85
C THR A 75 17.89 20.35 7.55
N ILE A 76 16.60 20.01 7.57
CA ILE A 76 15.87 19.59 6.39
C ILE A 76 15.84 20.81 5.48
N ASN A 77 16.69 20.76 4.45
CA ASN A 77 16.78 21.79 3.44
C ASN A 77 15.51 21.72 2.58
N ASN A 78 14.48 22.47 2.99
CA ASN A 78 13.17 22.59 2.33
C ASN A 78 13.26 23.05 0.85
N ASN A 79 14.45 23.37 0.34
CA ASN A 79 14.64 23.65 -1.08
C ASN A 79 14.47 22.41 -1.98
N LYS A 80 14.66 21.18 -1.46
CA LYS A 80 14.63 19.97 -2.30
C LYS A 80 13.20 19.58 -2.73
N THR A 81 12.22 19.70 -1.84
CA THR A 81 10.80 19.42 -2.12
C THR A 81 10.19 20.46 -3.06
N ARG A 82 10.57 21.74 -2.92
CA ARG A 82 10.10 22.82 -3.80
C ARG A 82 10.67 22.73 -5.23
N GLN A 83 11.82 22.08 -5.42
CA GLN A 83 12.42 21.81 -6.74
C GLN A 83 11.70 20.66 -7.47
N ARG A 84 11.26 19.61 -6.76
CA ARG A 84 10.56 18.46 -7.37
C ARG A 84 9.23 18.84 -8.03
N ASN A 85 8.44 19.72 -7.38
CA ASN A 85 7.16 20.16 -7.96
C ASN A 85 7.32 21.08 -9.18
N LYS A 86 8.46 21.80 -9.30
CA LYS A 86 8.78 22.57 -10.50
C LYS A 86 9.20 21.69 -11.67
N PHE A 87 9.88 20.58 -11.39
CA PHE A 87 10.29 19.62 -12.42
C PHE A 87 9.08 18.90 -13.03
N TYR A 88 8.15 18.42 -12.19
CA TYR A 88 6.94 17.73 -12.65
C TYR A 88 6.01 18.62 -13.47
N ARG A 89 5.83 19.89 -13.09
CA ARG A 89 5.05 20.86 -13.92
C ARG A 89 5.65 21.09 -15.30
N ARG A 90 6.98 21.09 -15.43
CA ARG A 90 7.65 21.21 -16.73
C ARG A 90 7.52 19.92 -17.54
N LEU A 91 7.60 18.77 -16.88
CA LEU A 91 7.50 17.46 -17.54
C LEU A 91 6.09 17.21 -18.09
N ILE A 92 5.04 17.53 -17.32
CA ILE A 92 3.64 17.42 -17.75
C ILE A 92 3.34 18.33 -18.95
N TYR A 93 3.89 19.56 -18.97
CA TYR A 93 3.70 20.47 -20.10
C TYR A 93 4.42 19.99 -21.38
N LEU A 94 5.60 19.39 -21.24
CA LEU A 94 6.37 18.87 -22.37
C LEU A 94 5.69 17.64 -22.99
N PHE A 95 5.24 16.67 -22.18
CA PHE A 95 4.55 15.49 -22.69
C PHE A 95 3.10 15.78 -23.11
N GLY A 96 2.39 16.64 -22.38
CA GLY A 96 1.03 17.05 -22.70
C GLY A 96 0.93 17.80 -24.04
N CYS A 97 1.81 18.79 -24.29
CA CYS A 97 1.82 19.49 -25.57
C CYS A 97 2.17 18.57 -26.74
N SER A 98 3.13 17.65 -26.57
CA SER A 98 3.50 16.70 -27.63
C SER A 98 2.37 15.72 -27.96
N PHE A 99 1.58 15.30 -26.98
CA PHE A 99 0.47 14.38 -27.23
C PHE A 99 -0.70 15.07 -27.95
N ILE A 100 -1.00 16.31 -27.55
CA ILE A 100 -2.05 17.12 -28.18
C ILE A 100 -1.73 17.40 -29.65
N THR A 101 -0.47 17.70 -30.01
CA THR A 101 -0.09 17.95 -31.41
C THR A 101 -0.22 16.70 -32.28
N VAL A 102 0.11 15.51 -31.75
CA VAL A 102 -0.07 14.23 -32.46
C VAL A 102 -1.55 13.94 -32.72
N ILE A 103 -2.43 14.18 -31.74
CA ILE A 103 -3.89 14.02 -31.92
C ILE A 103 -4.41 14.97 -32.99
N ILE A 104 -4.03 16.26 -32.94
CA ILE A 104 -4.47 17.25 -33.93
C ILE A 104 -4.01 16.87 -35.34
N LEU A 105 -2.75 16.46 -35.51
CA LEU A 105 -2.23 16.00 -36.81
C LEU A 105 -2.97 14.76 -37.32
N SER A 106 -3.28 13.81 -36.45
CA SER A 106 -4.05 12.61 -36.78
C SER A 106 -5.48 12.96 -37.26
N LEU A 107 -6.15 13.90 -36.58
CA LEU A 107 -7.48 14.36 -36.97
C LEU A 107 -7.46 15.09 -38.32
N ILE A 108 -6.46 15.93 -38.56
CA ILE A 108 -6.30 16.62 -39.86
C ILE A 108 -6.09 15.60 -40.99
N ALA A 109 -5.25 14.58 -40.78
CA ALA A 109 -5.05 13.52 -41.77
C ALA A 109 -6.34 12.74 -42.08
N CYS A 110 -7.15 12.47 -41.05
CA CYS A 110 -8.45 11.81 -41.20
C CYS A 110 -9.43 12.64 -42.04
N ILE A 111 -9.49 13.96 -41.82
CA ILE A 111 -10.35 14.87 -42.60
C ILE A 111 -9.91 14.90 -44.08
N ILE A 112 -8.60 14.94 -44.35
CA ILE A 112 -8.08 14.93 -45.72
C ILE A 112 -8.42 13.62 -46.43
N ALA A 113 -8.31 12.47 -45.73
CA ALA A 113 -8.67 11.17 -46.30
C ALA A 113 -10.16 11.07 -46.69
N LEU A 114 -11.05 11.74 -45.94
CA LEU A 114 -12.49 11.80 -46.25
C LEU A 114 -12.83 12.73 -47.41
N ALA A 115 -11.96 13.70 -47.75
CA ALA A 115 -12.17 14.64 -48.84
C ALA A 115 -11.74 14.10 -50.22
N VAL A 116 -11.09 12.93 -50.29
CA VAL A 116 -10.72 12.30 -51.56
C VAL A 116 -11.97 11.68 -52.19
N PRO A 117 -12.36 12.07 -53.43
CA PRO A 117 -13.50 11.45 -54.10
C PRO A 117 -13.25 9.95 -54.24
N GLN A 118 -14.05 9.16 -53.52
CA GLN A 118 -13.97 7.70 -53.56
C GLN A 118 -14.30 7.22 -54.97
N LYS A 119 -13.27 6.80 -55.70
CA LYS A 119 -13.42 5.96 -56.87
C LYS A 119 -14.08 4.67 -56.40
N SER A 120 -15.36 4.49 -56.73
CA SER A 120 -16.13 3.30 -56.38
C SER A 120 -15.38 2.06 -56.83
N THR A 121 -14.79 1.37 -55.86
CA THR A 121 -14.10 0.11 -56.09
C THR A 121 -15.08 -0.99 -55.73
N THR A 122 -15.56 -1.70 -56.74
CA THR A 122 -16.42 -2.86 -56.59
C THR A 122 -15.66 -3.95 -55.85
N THR A 123 -15.92 -4.10 -54.54
CA THR A 123 -15.36 -5.17 -53.73
C THR A 123 -16.03 -6.48 -54.10
N THR A 124 -15.32 -7.35 -54.82
CA THR A 124 -15.71 -8.75 -55.01
C THR A 124 -15.39 -9.50 -53.73
N THR A 125 -16.41 -9.98 -53.03
CA THR A 125 -16.26 -10.80 -51.82
C THR A 125 -15.78 -12.20 -52.23
N THR A 126 -14.48 -12.46 -52.10
CA THR A 126 -13.93 -13.82 -52.21
C THR A 126 -14.00 -14.48 -50.84
N THR A 127 -14.90 -15.46 -50.69
CA THR A 127 -14.99 -16.32 -49.51
C THR A 127 -13.79 -17.26 -49.46
N THR A 128 -12.84 -17.01 -48.56
CA THR A 128 -11.69 -17.90 -48.33
C THR A 128 -12.02 -18.88 -47.22
N THR A 129 -12.26 -20.14 -47.59
CA THR A 129 -12.37 -21.27 -46.66
C THR A 129 -11.00 -21.60 -46.08
N ALA A 130 -10.82 -21.44 -44.77
CA ALA A 130 -9.60 -21.83 -44.08
C ALA A 130 -9.47 -23.36 -44.05
N THR A 131 -8.46 -23.89 -44.75
CA THR A 131 -8.03 -25.29 -44.65
C THR A 131 -6.97 -25.38 -43.55
N THR A 132 -7.26 -26.16 -42.51
CA THR A 132 -6.33 -26.45 -41.42
C THR A 132 -5.25 -27.43 -41.91
N THR A 133 -4.02 -26.96 -42.09
CA THR A 133 -2.87 -27.81 -42.40
C THR A 133 -2.20 -28.26 -41.10
N THR A 134 -2.32 -29.55 -40.80
CA THR A 134 -1.58 -30.22 -39.72
C THR A 134 -0.15 -30.50 -40.19
N THR A 135 0.83 -29.75 -39.70
CA THR A 135 2.24 -30.00 -39.98
C THR A 135 2.79 -31.08 -39.04
N THR A 136 3.04 -32.27 -39.58
CA THR A 136 3.74 -33.36 -38.90
C THR A 136 5.25 -33.19 -39.09
N THR A 137 5.95 -32.75 -38.05
CA THR A 137 7.42 -32.64 -38.07
C THR A 137 8.03 -33.96 -37.63
N SER A 138 8.63 -34.69 -38.56
CA SER A 138 9.51 -35.83 -38.27
C SER A 138 10.88 -35.31 -37.85
N SER A 139 11.21 -35.41 -36.55
CA SER A 139 12.55 -35.19 -36.03
C SER A 139 13.29 -36.51 -35.86
N THR A 140 14.35 -36.63 -36.65
CA THR A 140 15.33 -37.72 -36.69
C THR A 140 16.02 -37.90 -35.34
N SER A 141 16.07 -39.16 -34.88
CA SER A 141 16.77 -39.60 -33.69
C SER A 141 18.28 -39.54 -33.87
N SER A 142 18.97 -38.85 -32.97
CA SER A 142 20.38 -39.12 -32.68
C SER A 142 20.53 -39.24 -31.16
N THR A 143 20.74 -40.48 -30.76
CA THR A 143 20.96 -40.99 -29.41
C THR A 143 22.22 -40.38 -28.79
N SER A 144 22.08 -39.76 -27.62
CA SER A 144 23.14 -39.68 -26.61
C SER A 144 22.49 -39.46 -25.24
N SER A 145 22.70 -40.44 -24.38
CA SER A 145 22.08 -40.66 -23.09
C SER A 145 22.71 -39.79 -22.00
N THR A 146 21.95 -38.84 -21.45
CA THR A 146 22.11 -38.39 -20.06
C THR A 146 20.73 -38.11 -19.48
N SER A 147 20.21 -39.07 -18.73
CA SER A 147 18.93 -39.02 -18.05
C SER A 147 19.04 -38.07 -16.85
N THR A 148 18.52 -36.85 -16.96
CA THR A 148 18.23 -36.00 -15.79
C THR A 148 16.72 -35.76 -15.78
N SER A 149 16.03 -36.53 -14.94
CA SER A 149 14.60 -36.44 -14.72
C SER A 149 14.26 -35.10 -14.07
N THR A 150 13.83 -34.12 -14.85
CA THR A 150 13.26 -32.87 -14.34
C THR A 150 11.77 -33.08 -14.12
N SER A 151 11.39 -33.38 -12.87
CA SER A 151 9.99 -33.39 -12.43
C SER A 151 9.44 -31.97 -12.47
N SER A 152 8.58 -31.67 -13.45
CA SER A 152 7.80 -30.42 -13.49
C SER A 152 6.64 -30.52 -12.49
N THR A 153 6.85 -30.06 -11.27
CA THR A 153 5.81 -29.93 -10.25
C THR A 153 4.92 -28.74 -10.59
N THR A 154 3.74 -29.00 -11.15
CA THR A 154 2.67 -28.00 -11.31
C THR A 154 2.05 -27.75 -9.93
N SER A 155 2.61 -26.78 -9.19
CA SER A 155 2.03 -26.31 -7.93
C SER A 155 0.72 -25.58 -8.23
N THR A 156 -0.41 -26.27 -8.07
CA THR A 156 -1.73 -25.67 -8.12
C THR A 156 -1.94 -24.93 -6.80
N SER A 157 -1.72 -23.61 -6.80
CA SER A 157 -1.98 -22.77 -5.63
C SER A 157 -3.49 -22.80 -5.34
N GLN A 158 -3.87 -23.52 -4.29
CA GLN A 158 -5.24 -23.58 -3.82
C GLN A 158 -5.59 -22.22 -3.19
N THR A 159 -6.37 -21.41 -3.91
CA THR A 159 -6.89 -20.14 -3.39
C THR A 159 -7.97 -20.45 -2.36
N THR A 160 -7.60 -20.49 -1.09
CA THR A 160 -8.56 -20.59 0.01
C THR A 160 -9.32 -19.26 0.08
N SER A 161 -10.55 -19.23 -0.45
CA SER A 161 -11.45 -18.09 -0.29
C SER A 161 -11.94 -18.03 1.16
N THR A 162 -11.17 -17.36 2.01
CA THR A 162 -11.60 -17.07 3.38
C THR A 162 -12.79 -16.12 3.31
N THR A 163 -13.99 -16.60 3.65
CA THR A 163 -15.16 -15.74 3.84
C THR A 163 -14.91 -14.86 5.06
N THR A 164 -14.39 -13.65 4.83
CA THR A 164 -14.08 -12.68 5.87
C THR A 164 -15.38 -12.19 6.50
N SER A 165 -15.60 -12.51 7.77
CA SER A 165 -16.73 -11.98 8.53
C SER A 165 -16.49 -10.50 8.83
N CYS A 166 -17.49 -9.66 8.59
CA CYS A 166 -17.48 -8.21 8.89
C CYS A 166 -17.55 -7.90 10.40
N THR A 167 -17.29 -8.87 11.27
CA THR A 167 -17.47 -8.75 12.72
C THR A 167 -16.15 -8.79 13.49
N SER A 168 -15.05 -9.17 12.84
CA SER A 168 -13.74 -9.30 13.48
C SER A 168 -12.74 -8.34 12.88
N VAL A 169 -12.08 -7.57 13.74
CA VAL A 169 -10.88 -6.81 13.36
C VAL A 169 -9.84 -7.80 12.83
N PRO A 170 -9.28 -7.64 11.61
CA PRO A 170 -8.11 -8.40 11.22
C PRO A 170 -6.97 -8.07 12.19
N SER A 171 -6.12 -9.05 12.50
CA SER A 171 -4.88 -8.78 13.22
C SER A 171 -4.05 -7.77 12.42
N SER A 172 -3.90 -6.54 12.91
CA SER A 172 -3.10 -5.52 12.24
C SER A 172 -1.62 -5.74 12.52
N ASN A 173 -0.82 -5.95 11.47
CA ASN A 173 0.63 -6.03 11.60
C ASN A 173 1.39 -4.71 11.25
N LEU A 174 0.74 -3.72 10.62
CA LEU A 174 1.40 -2.44 10.29
C LEU A 174 0.99 -1.31 11.24
N LEU A 175 -0.30 -0.99 11.34
CA LEU A 175 -0.77 0.16 12.12
C LEU A 175 -2.16 -0.08 12.71
N GLN A 176 -2.28 0.21 14.00
CA GLN A 176 -3.56 0.46 14.64
C GLN A 176 -3.54 1.87 15.25
N SER A 177 -4.44 2.74 14.83
CA SER A 177 -4.51 4.14 15.28
C SER A 177 -5.95 4.58 15.47
N ASN A 178 -6.20 5.54 16.36
CA ASN A 178 -7.51 6.17 16.52
C ASN A 178 -7.68 7.39 15.58
N GLY A 179 -6.93 7.39 14.46
CA GLY A 179 -6.78 8.52 13.55
C GLY A 179 -6.29 9.81 14.21
N GLY A 180 -6.15 10.86 13.40
CA GLY A 180 -5.73 12.19 13.86
C GLY A 180 -6.58 13.27 13.22
N SER A 181 -6.84 14.35 13.95
CA SER A 181 -7.58 15.53 13.46
C SER A 181 -6.81 16.40 12.45
N SER A 182 -5.69 15.89 11.96
CA SER A 182 -4.85 16.49 10.93
C SER A 182 -4.25 15.37 10.08
N TRP A 183 -3.99 15.66 8.80
CA TRP A 183 -3.25 14.76 7.92
C TRP A 183 -1.92 14.34 8.55
N ALA A 184 -1.67 13.03 8.57
CA ALA A 184 -0.42 12.45 9.01
C ALA A 184 0.08 11.43 7.98
N LEU A 185 1.38 11.50 7.67
CA LEU A 185 2.07 10.53 6.84
C LEU A 185 2.53 9.36 7.71
N TYR A 186 2.14 8.15 7.31
CA TYR A 186 2.62 6.90 7.89
C TYR A 186 3.53 6.21 6.89
N SER A 187 4.60 5.57 7.38
CA SER A 187 5.58 4.86 6.55
C SER A 187 6.14 3.67 7.31
N PHE A 188 6.14 2.51 6.66
CA PHE A 188 6.57 1.23 7.23
C PHE A 188 7.48 0.50 6.25
N ASN A 189 8.41 -0.28 6.78
CA ASN A 189 9.16 -1.25 5.98
C ASN A 189 8.55 -2.64 6.19
N TYR A 190 8.31 -3.34 5.10
CA TYR A 190 7.78 -4.70 5.07
C TYR A 190 8.74 -5.61 4.32
N THR A 191 9.14 -6.72 4.91
CA THR A 191 9.90 -7.77 4.22
C THR A 191 8.94 -8.85 3.75
N ALA A 192 8.91 -9.09 2.44
CA ALA A 192 7.93 -10.00 1.84
C ALA A 192 8.13 -11.45 2.24
N SER A 193 7.07 -12.08 2.75
CA SER A 193 7.02 -13.51 3.06
C SER A 193 6.37 -14.34 1.94
N THR A 194 5.61 -13.70 1.04
CA THR A 194 4.99 -14.33 -0.13
C THR A 194 5.14 -13.46 -1.37
N THR A 195 4.80 -14.02 -2.54
CA THR A 195 4.99 -13.36 -3.84
C THR A 195 3.82 -12.46 -4.24
N ALA A 196 2.70 -12.53 -3.52
CA ALA A 196 1.49 -11.76 -3.81
C ALA A 196 0.84 -11.24 -2.51
N PRO A 197 1.57 -10.44 -1.72
CA PRO A 197 1.00 -9.84 -0.51
C PRO A 197 -0.21 -8.96 -0.84
N THR A 198 -1.11 -8.83 0.14
CA THR A 198 -2.30 -7.97 0.05
C THR A 198 -2.23 -6.89 1.11
N LEU A 199 -2.16 -5.63 0.66
CA LEU A 199 -2.27 -4.45 1.51
C LEU A 199 -3.75 -4.18 1.77
N THR A 200 -4.14 -4.17 3.04
CA THR A 200 -5.51 -3.95 3.49
C THR A 200 -5.58 -2.78 4.45
N PHE A 201 -6.53 -1.89 4.22
CA PHE A 201 -6.95 -0.84 5.13
C PHE A 201 -8.32 -1.18 5.70
N GLY A 202 -8.45 -1.14 7.01
CA GLY A 202 -9.70 -1.34 7.72
C GLY A 202 -10.09 -0.07 8.47
N PHE A 203 -11.35 0.28 8.41
CA PHE A 203 -11.90 1.47 9.04
C PHE A 203 -13.06 1.08 9.94
N THR A 204 -13.06 1.58 11.16
CA THR A 204 -14.24 1.58 12.03
C THR A 204 -14.52 3.00 12.45
N ASN A 205 -15.78 3.42 12.38
CA ASN A 205 -16.18 4.74 12.85
C ASN A 205 -16.96 4.60 14.15
N GLY A 206 -16.48 5.32 15.17
CA GLY A 206 -17.16 5.45 16.45
C GLY A 206 -18.14 6.61 16.42
N GLY A 207 -19.19 6.53 15.60
CA GLY A 207 -20.21 7.58 15.47
C GLY A 207 -20.12 8.35 14.16
N ALA A 208 -19.98 9.68 14.23
CA ALA A 208 -19.94 10.58 13.06
C ALA A 208 -18.53 10.76 12.47
N ASP A 209 -17.63 9.83 12.74
CA ASP A 209 -16.26 9.89 12.23
C ASP A 209 -16.23 9.71 10.70
N THR A 210 -15.32 10.42 10.06
CA THR A 210 -14.99 10.20 8.65
C THR A 210 -13.49 10.01 8.53
N ASN A 211 -13.08 8.89 7.93
CA ASN A 211 -11.69 8.63 7.60
C ASN A 211 -11.41 9.00 6.15
N TYR A 212 -10.24 9.57 5.92
CA TYR A 212 -9.72 9.88 4.61
C TYR A 212 -8.34 9.23 4.45
N LEU A 213 -8.17 8.48 3.38
CA LEU A 213 -6.92 7.82 3.00
C LEU A 213 -6.48 8.34 1.63
N ASP A 214 -5.22 8.74 1.52
CA ASP A 214 -4.69 9.41 0.33
C ASP A 214 -3.23 9.01 0.07
N THR A 215 -2.81 9.07 -1.20
CA THR A 215 -1.42 8.89 -1.67
C THR A 215 -0.77 7.64 -1.05
N VAL A 216 -1.43 6.50 -1.23
CA VAL A 216 -0.89 5.20 -0.82
C VAL A 216 0.28 4.85 -1.73
N SER A 217 1.36 4.30 -1.23
CA SER A 217 2.50 3.90 -2.06
C SER A 217 3.13 2.64 -1.51
N VAL A 218 3.48 1.72 -2.41
CA VAL A 218 4.22 0.49 -2.13
C VAL A 218 5.36 0.38 -3.13
N VAL A 219 6.58 0.59 -2.66
CA VAL A 219 7.78 0.57 -3.51
C VAL A 219 8.83 -0.38 -2.94
N ASN A 220 9.60 -1.03 -3.81
CA ASN A 220 10.77 -1.81 -3.38
C ASN A 220 11.87 -0.84 -2.93
N VAL A 221 12.47 -1.06 -1.75
CA VAL A 221 13.52 -0.17 -1.20
C VAL A 221 14.73 -0.07 -2.13
N ASN A 222 15.03 -1.14 -2.87
CA ASN A 222 16.15 -1.18 -3.82
C ASN A 222 15.80 -0.52 -5.16
N ILE A 223 14.51 -0.37 -5.49
CA ILE A 223 14.01 0.21 -6.75
C ILE A 223 12.81 1.14 -6.47
N PRO A 224 13.03 2.27 -5.76
CA PRO A 224 11.94 3.10 -5.23
C PRO A 224 11.19 3.92 -6.30
N SER A 225 11.56 3.79 -7.57
CA SER A 225 10.93 4.51 -8.69
C SER A 225 9.74 3.78 -9.31
N ILE A 226 9.45 2.55 -8.86
CA ILE A 226 8.38 1.72 -9.39
C ILE A 226 7.31 1.58 -8.31
N GLU A 227 6.14 2.15 -8.59
CA GLU A 227 4.94 1.94 -7.79
C GLU A 227 4.34 0.57 -8.10
N LEU A 228 4.01 -0.19 -7.06
CA LEU A 228 3.57 -1.59 -7.19
C LEU A 228 2.04 -1.75 -7.06
N ILE A 229 1.36 -0.72 -6.58
CA ILE A 229 -0.10 -0.66 -6.55
C ILE A 229 -0.65 0.27 -7.63
N GLN A 230 -1.86 -0.03 -8.10
CA GLN A 230 -2.58 0.74 -9.09
C GLN A 230 -3.43 1.81 -8.40
N ASN A 231 -3.56 2.97 -9.07
CA ASN A 231 -4.33 4.11 -8.57
C ASN A 231 -4.00 4.49 -7.10
N PRO A 232 -2.71 4.66 -6.77
CA PRO A 232 -2.24 4.96 -5.40
C PRO A 232 -2.83 6.24 -4.80
N ASP A 233 -3.13 7.20 -5.65
CA ASP A 233 -3.59 8.56 -5.34
C ASP A 233 -5.09 8.76 -5.59
N PHE A 234 -5.81 7.70 -5.98
CA PHE A 234 -7.25 7.75 -6.28
C PHE A 234 -7.66 8.74 -7.40
N GLU A 235 -6.72 9.16 -8.24
CA GLU A 235 -6.96 10.18 -9.28
C GLU A 235 -7.59 9.60 -10.56
N ASN A 236 -7.59 8.28 -10.74
CA ASN A 236 -8.09 7.66 -11.98
C ASN A 236 -9.61 7.76 -12.15
N SER A 237 -10.37 8.12 -11.11
CA SER A 237 -11.82 8.28 -11.16
C SER A 237 -12.31 9.14 -10.00
N THR A 238 -13.43 9.83 -10.19
CA THR A 238 -14.14 10.55 -9.13
C THR A 238 -15.23 9.71 -8.46
N VAL A 239 -15.49 8.49 -8.95
CA VAL A 239 -16.58 7.63 -8.47
C VAL A 239 -16.17 6.18 -8.25
N ALA A 240 -15.16 5.69 -8.97
CA ALA A 240 -14.76 4.28 -8.97
C ALA A 240 -13.39 4.07 -8.30
N LEU A 241 -13.31 3.05 -7.45
CA LEU A 241 -12.07 2.61 -6.80
C LEU A 241 -11.26 1.68 -7.72
N ASN A 242 -10.84 2.19 -8.88
CA ASN A 242 -10.09 1.40 -9.87
C ASN A 242 -8.83 0.78 -9.24
N GLY A 243 -8.67 -0.54 -9.36
CA GLY A 243 -7.54 -1.29 -8.80
C GLY A 243 -7.70 -1.71 -7.34
N TRP A 244 -8.74 -1.23 -6.65
CA TRP A 244 -9.01 -1.55 -5.26
C TRP A 244 -10.26 -2.41 -5.12
N THR A 245 -10.25 -3.30 -4.14
CA THR A 245 -11.41 -4.09 -3.74
C THR A 245 -11.92 -3.60 -2.39
N THR A 246 -13.23 -3.40 -2.27
CA THR A 246 -13.88 -3.10 -1.00
C THR A 246 -14.78 -4.24 -0.54
N TRP A 247 -14.92 -4.39 0.78
CA TRP A 247 -15.88 -5.32 1.38
C TRP A 247 -16.38 -4.80 2.72
N CYS A 248 -17.50 -5.37 3.19
CA CYS A 248 -18.22 -4.92 4.39
C CYS A 248 -18.83 -3.49 4.32
N THR A 249 -18.89 -2.92 3.11
CA THR A 249 -19.55 -1.63 2.82
C THR A 249 -21.08 -1.66 2.91
N SER A 250 -21.71 -2.83 3.03
CA SER A 250 -23.18 -2.95 2.98
C SER A 250 -23.92 -2.32 4.17
N GLY A 251 -23.20 -2.08 5.26
CA GLY A 251 -23.74 -1.45 6.46
C GLY A 251 -23.68 0.08 6.45
N CYS A 252 -23.10 0.62 5.39
CA CYS A 252 -22.74 1.98 5.25
C CYS A 252 -23.86 2.67 4.42
N GLY A 253 -24.42 3.77 4.93
CA GLY A 253 -25.58 4.45 4.35
C GLY A 253 -25.33 5.03 2.96
N SER A 254 -26.34 5.01 2.08
CA SER A 254 -26.18 5.49 0.70
C SER A 254 -25.55 6.89 0.60
N GLY A 255 -24.39 6.99 -0.05
CA GLY A 255 -23.78 8.24 -0.49
C GLY A 255 -22.63 8.78 0.37
N ASN A 256 -22.19 8.08 1.41
CA ASN A 256 -21.12 8.61 2.28
C ASN A 256 -19.89 7.73 2.48
N GLU A 257 -19.89 6.46 2.05
CA GLU A 257 -18.81 5.53 2.40
C GLU A 257 -18.22 4.77 1.21
N GLY A 258 -17.04 4.18 1.43
CA GLY A 258 -16.38 3.30 0.49
C GLY A 258 -16.19 3.89 -0.90
N GLN A 259 -15.95 5.20 -0.99
CA GLN A 259 -15.94 5.92 -2.27
C GLN A 259 -14.76 6.87 -2.41
N VAL A 260 -14.52 7.31 -3.63
CA VAL A 260 -13.60 8.42 -3.91
C VAL A 260 -14.29 9.74 -3.55
N SER A 261 -13.59 10.59 -2.82
CA SER A 261 -13.96 11.98 -2.53
C SER A 261 -13.02 12.91 -3.27
N THR A 262 -13.54 14.07 -3.68
CA THR A 262 -12.75 15.20 -4.21
C THR A 262 -12.63 16.34 -3.20
N SER A 263 -13.02 16.09 -1.95
CA SER A 263 -13.11 17.08 -0.88
C SER A 263 -12.41 16.59 0.38
N SER A 264 -11.80 17.53 1.10
CA SER A 264 -11.02 17.27 2.32
C SER A 264 -9.82 16.35 2.13
N CYS A 265 -9.42 16.06 0.88
CA CYS A 265 -8.27 15.24 0.53
C CYS A 265 -6.94 15.95 0.79
N HIS A 266 -5.86 15.19 0.98
CA HIS A 266 -4.52 15.73 1.15
C HIS A 266 -4.02 16.31 -0.17
N SER A 267 -4.30 15.62 -1.28
CA SER A 267 -4.09 16.07 -2.64
C SER A 267 -5.16 15.50 -3.56
N GLY A 268 -5.74 16.34 -4.44
CA GLY A 268 -6.70 15.91 -5.45
C GLY A 268 -7.85 15.05 -4.89
N ASN A 269 -7.88 13.77 -5.26
CA ASN A 269 -8.85 12.77 -4.85
C ASN A 269 -8.33 11.90 -3.69
N CYS A 270 -9.24 11.32 -2.93
CA CYS A 270 -8.89 10.44 -1.83
C CYS A 270 -9.99 9.42 -1.56
N TYR A 271 -9.66 8.33 -0.89
CA TYR A 271 -10.66 7.43 -0.34
C TYR A 271 -11.34 8.07 0.88
N LYS A 272 -12.66 8.00 0.94
CA LYS A 272 -13.47 8.46 2.08
C LYS A 272 -14.31 7.30 2.60
N ASP A 273 -14.20 7.07 3.90
CA ASP A 273 -15.06 6.18 4.68
C ASP A 273 -15.83 6.99 5.75
N HIS A 274 -17.13 6.73 5.90
CA HIS A 274 -18.01 7.37 6.87
C HIS A 274 -19.06 6.39 7.43
N CYS A 275 -18.72 5.11 7.62
CA CYS A 275 -19.70 4.09 7.98
C CYS A 275 -20.31 4.36 9.35
N GLN A 276 -21.56 4.83 9.41
CA GLN A 276 -22.24 5.09 10.68
C GLN A 276 -22.72 3.75 11.27
N HIS A 277 -22.27 3.40 12.49
CA HIS A 277 -22.47 2.13 13.23
C HIS A 277 -21.31 1.13 13.09
N PRO A 278 -21.07 0.21 14.05
CA PRO A 278 -19.78 -0.47 14.25
C PRO A 278 -19.57 -1.57 13.21
N ILE A 279 -19.45 -1.14 11.98
CA ILE A 279 -19.29 -1.92 10.79
C ILE A 279 -17.91 -1.53 10.28
N TYR A 280 -17.17 -2.56 9.92
CA TYR A 280 -15.86 -2.37 9.34
C TYR A 280 -16.06 -2.07 7.87
N ASP A 281 -15.39 -1.05 7.37
CA ASP A 281 -15.15 -0.89 5.93
C ASP A 281 -13.73 -1.34 5.65
N TYR A 282 -13.54 -2.03 4.53
CA TYR A 282 -12.22 -2.48 4.12
C TYR A 282 -11.93 -2.11 2.69
N LEU A 283 -10.68 -1.75 2.46
CA LEU A 283 -10.11 -1.40 1.16
C LEU A 283 -8.81 -2.17 0.99
N ALA A 284 -8.67 -2.98 -0.06
CA ALA A 284 -7.43 -3.72 -0.30
C ALA A 284 -7.02 -3.81 -1.75
N GLN A 285 -5.72 -4.08 -1.92
CA GLN A 285 -5.10 -4.35 -3.20
C GLN A 285 -3.89 -5.28 -3.01
N SER A 286 -3.80 -6.29 -3.87
CA SER A 286 -2.62 -7.17 -3.92
C SER A 286 -1.57 -6.60 -4.86
N PHE A 287 -0.30 -6.87 -4.56
CA PHE A 287 0.83 -6.46 -5.42
C PHE A 287 1.85 -7.60 -5.55
N SER A 288 2.66 -7.56 -6.60
CA SER A 288 3.71 -8.56 -6.81
C SER A 288 4.94 -8.24 -5.97
N ALA A 289 5.45 -9.24 -5.26
CA ALA A 289 6.65 -9.14 -4.43
C ALA A 289 7.62 -10.31 -4.66
N THR A 290 8.88 -10.09 -4.30
CA THR A 290 9.93 -11.10 -4.24
C THR A 290 10.13 -11.45 -2.77
N ILE A 291 10.01 -12.73 -2.42
CA ILE A 291 10.22 -13.17 -1.03
C ILE A 291 11.63 -12.78 -0.57
N GLY A 292 11.70 -12.14 0.61
CA GLY A 292 12.94 -11.65 1.21
C GLY A 292 13.32 -10.21 0.83
N ASP A 293 12.71 -9.62 -0.20
CA ASP A 293 12.88 -8.19 -0.49
C ASP A 293 12.13 -7.33 0.52
N THR A 294 12.64 -6.11 0.75
CA THR A 294 12.01 -5.11 1.61
C THR A 294 11.32 -4.03 0.77
N TYR A 295 10.11 -3.70 1.18
CA TYR A 295 9.23 -2.72 0.56
C TYR A 295 8.92 -1.61 1.55
N THR A 296 8.87 -0.37 1.07
CA THR A 296 8.35 0.75 1.84
C THR A 296 6.88 0.95 1.49
N ILE A 297 6.03 0.86 2.51
CA ILE A 297 4.59 1.14 2.43
C ILE A 297 4.38 2.50 3.07
N SER A 298 3.75 3.44 2.38
CA SER A 298 3.42 4.75 2.93
C SER A 298 2.04 5.23 2.51
N PHE A 299 1.40 6.06 3.33
CA PHE A 299 0.09 6.64 3.05
C PHE A 299 -0.20 7.83 3.95
N TRP A 300 -1.06 8.73 3.49
CA TRP A 300 -1.62 9.82 4.30
C TRP A 300 -2.96 9.40 4.88
N LEU A 301 -3.18 9.71 6.15
CA LEU A 301 -4.43 9.44 6.85
C LEU A 301 -4.91 10.70 7.60
N TYR A 302 -6.21 10.95 7.54
CA TYR A 302 -6.89 12.00 8.28
C TYR A 302 -8.24 11.48 8.79
N GLN A 303 -8.59 11.83 10.03
CA GLN A 303 -9.90 11.56 10.60
C GLN A 303 -10.58 12.87 11.02
N SER A 304 -11.80 13.07 10.55
CA SER A 304 -12.68 14.17 10.98
C SER A 304 -13.78 13.62 11.89
N GLY A 305 -14.30 14.44 12.82
CA GLY A 305 -15.41 14.06 13.71
C GLY A 305 -15.01 13.86 15.19
N GLY A 306 -13.73 13.62 15.47
CA GLY A 306 -13.17 13.55 16.84
C GLY A 306 -13.69 12.39 17.69
N GLY A 307 -14.36 11.41 17.09
CA GLY A 307 -14.89 10.22 17.73
C GLY A 307 -13.84 9.12 17.90
N ALA A 308 -14.32 7.96 18.34
CA ALA A 308 -13.51 6.82 18.73
C ALA A 308 -13.22 5.84 17.57
N GLY A 309 -13.34 6.31 16.32
CA GLY A 309 -13.00 5.53 15.14
C GLY A 309 -11.58 4.95 15.22
N LYS A 310 -11.41 3.76 14.65
CA LYS A 310 -10.11 3.09 14.56
C LYS A 310 -9.78 2.82 13.11
N PHE A 311 -8.52 3.04 12.80
CA PHE A 311 -7.91 2.71 11.53
C PHE A 311 -6.93 1.55 11.72
N TYR A 312 -6.94 0.66 10.74
CA TYR A 312 -6.08 -0.51 10.66
C TYR A 312 -5.39 -0.52 9.30
N ALA A 313 -4.08 -0.74 9.30
CA ALA A 313 -3.34 -1.13 8.10
C ALA A 313 -2.72 -2.50 8.35
N ASN A 314 -2.92 -3.41 7.41
CA ASN A 314 -2.42 -4.78 7.48
C ASN A 314 -1.81 -5.16 6.14
N ILE A 315 -0.81 -6.03 6.18
CA ILE A 315 -0.28 -6.71 5.00
C ILE A 315 -0.28 -8.21 5.22
N ASP A 316 -1.15 -8.91 4.50
CA ASP A 316 -1.26 -10.36 4.56
C ASP A 316 -0.40 -10.98 3.47
N GLY A 317 0.40 -11.97 3.87
CA GLY A 317 1.33 -12.70 3.01
C GLY A 317 0.97 -14.16 2.93
#